data_AF-A0A3D5KEG2-F1
#
_entry.id   AF-A0A3D5KEG2-F1
#
_cell.length_a   1.000
_cell.length_b   1.000
_cell.length_c   1.000
_cell.angle_alpha   90.00
_cell.angle_beta   90.00
_cell.angle_gamma   90.00
#
_symmetry.space_group_name_H-M   'P 1'
#
loop_
_entity.id
_entity.type
_entity.pdbx_description
1 polymer ?
#
loop_
_entity_poly.entity_id
_entity_poly.type
_entity_poly.pdbx_seq_one_letter_code
_entity_poly.pdbx_strand_id
1 'polypeptide(L)'
;EDDELLETYIAASISYAESFQHLEEGFYSENEMSPVTRQAIIMLSSHFYESRDGSTGGFFSDTALAGQQARETINNLLRLDKNWKV
;
A
#
# COMPACT_ATOMS: atom_id res chain seq x y z
N GLU A 1 -20.95 5.16 -1.99
CA GLU A 1 -20.58 3.92 -1.27
C GLU A 1 -19.17 3.47 -1.64
N ASP A 2 -18.83 3.36 -2.92
CA ASP A 2 -17.46 2.97 -3.31
C ASP A 2 -16.40 4.04 -2.98
N ASP A 3 -16.75 5.32 -3.03
CA ASP A 3 -15.81 6.41 -2.70
C ASP A 3 -15.34 6.35 -1.23
N GLU A 4 -16.27 6.19 -0.27
CA GLU A 4 -15.94 6.08 1.17
C GLU A 4 -15.08 4.83 1.47
N LEU A 5 -15.33 3.74 0.75
CA LEU A 5 -14.55 2.52 0.86
C LEU A 5 -13.12 2.70 0.32
N LEU A 6 -12.98 3.31 -0.85
CA LEU A 6 -11.69 3.61 -1.47
C LEU A 6 -10.88 4.56 -0.59
N GLU A 7 -11.51 5.60 -0.03
CA GLU A 7 -10.90 6.49 0.95
C GLU A 7 -10.36 5.73 2.17
N THR A 8 -11.13 4.77 2.68
CA THR A 8 -10.71 3.92 3.81
C THR A 8 -9.48 3.08 3.47
N TYR A 9 -9.42 2.48 2.26
CA TYR A 9 -8.25 1.71 1.83
C TYR A 9 -7.02 2.55 1.57
N ILE A 10 -7.20 3.76 1.05
CA ILE A 10 -6.11 4.73 0.88
C ILE A 10 -5.57 5.13 2.25
N ALA A 11 -6.45 5.48 3.20
CA ALA A 11 -6.04 5.82 4.56
C ALA A 11 -5.27 4.67 5.24
N ALA A 12 -5.79 3.44 5.16
CA ALA A 12 -5.10 2.27 5.71
C ALA A 12 -3.73 2.02 5.04
N SER A 13 -3.64 2.24 3.73
CA SER A 13 -2.39 2.09 2.97
C SER A 13 -1.35 3.16 3.33
N ILE A 14 -1.80 4.40 3.59
CA ILE A 14 -0.95 5.49 4.09
C ILE A 14 -0.40 5.12 5.47
N SER A 15 -1.25 4.75 6.42
CA SER A 15 -0.80 4.36 7.77
C SER A 15 0.16 3.16 7.75
N TYR A 16 -0.06 2.19 6.85
CA TYR A 16 0.87 1.09 6.66
C TYR A 16 2.23 1.57 6.14
N ALA A 17 2.25 2.47 5.16
CA ALA A 17 3.50 3.02 4.60
C ALA A 17 4.30 3.79 5.66
N GLU A 18 3.65 4.66 6.43
CA GLU A 18 4.25 5.43 7.53
C GLU A 18 4.92 4.50 8.55
N SER A 19 4.19 3.49 9.02
CA SER A 19 4.72 2.51 9.97
C SER A 19 5.87 1.69 9.38
N PHE A 20 5.75 1.23 8.13
CA PHE A 20 6.80 0.45 7.47
C PHE A 20 8.11 1.23 7.31
N GLN A 21 7.98 2.54 7.03
CA GLN A 21 9.11 3.45 6.83
C GLN A 21 9.66 4.02 8.13
N HIS A 22 9.10 3.65 9.28
CA HIS A 22 9.43 4.17 10.60
C HIS A 22 9.26 5.70 10.68
N LEU A 23 8.12 6.17 10.19
CA LEU A 23 7.67 7.55 10.31
C LEU A 23 6.63 7.66 11.42
N GLU A 24 6.42 8.87 11.93
CA GLU A 24 5.34 9.13 12.88
C GLU A 24 3.97 9.00 12.20
N GLU A 25 2.95 8.63 12.97
CA GLU A 25 1.58 8.55 12.46
C GLU A 25 1.12 9.92 11.95
N GLY A 26 0.57 9.94 10.74
CA GLY A 26 0.10 11.16 10.10
C GLY A 26 1.20 11.99 9.41
N PHE A 27 2.44 11.50 9.34
CA PHE A 27 3.55 12.17 8.64
C PHE A 27 3.18 12.63 7.22
N TYR A 28 2.50 11.79 6.43
CA TYR A 28 2.10 12.14 5.06
C TYR A 28 0.86 13.01 4.96
N SER A 29 0.26 13.40 6.09
CA SER A 29 -0.75 14.47 6.12
C SER A 29 -0.12 15.85 5.96
N GLU A 30 1.17 16.00 6.33
CA GLU A 30 1.88 17.27 6.33
C GLU A 30 3.08 17.28 5.36
N ASN A 31 3.58 16.10 4.99
CA ASN A 31 4.76 15.94 4.15
C ASN A 31 4.41 15.28 2.81
N GLU A 32 5.07 15.72 1.74
CA GLU A 32 4.88 15.12 0.42
C GLU A 32 5.45 13.70 0.37
N MET A 33 4.65 12.76 -0.15
CA MET A 33 5.12 11.42 -0.49
C MET A 33 6.07 11.47 -1.69
N SER A 34 7.14 10.68 -1.64
CA SER A 34 7.96 10.43 -2.83
C SER A 34 7.11 9.75 -3.92
N PRO A 35 7.49 9.85 -5.21
CA PRO A 35 6.80 9.12 -6.28
C PRO A 35 6.76 7.62 -6.05
N VAL A 36 7.79 7.06 -5.40
CA VAL A 36 7.91 5.63 -5.10
C VAL A 36 6.92 5.23 -4.00
N THR A 37 6.86 5.99 -2.92
CA THR A 37 5.92 5.74 -1.81
C THR A 37 4.48 5.88 -2.27
N ARG A 38 4.17 6.90 -3.08
CA ARG A 38 2.84 7.06 -3.69
C ARG A 38 2.45 5.85 -4.53
N GLN A 39 3.36 5.33 -5.36
CA GLN A 39 3.09 4.14 -6.16
C GLN A 39 2.84 2.90 -5.28
N ALA A 40 3.59 2.74 -4.19
CA ALA A 40 3.37 1.65 -3.25
C ALA A 40 1.98 1.74 -2.58
N ILE A 41 1.55 2.93 -2.19
CA ILE A 41 0.22 3.18 -1.60
C ILE A 41 -0.89 2.87 -2.61
N ILE A 42 -0.74 3.28 -3.88
CA ILE A 42 -1.70 2.95 -4.93
C ILE A 42 -1.82 1.42 -5.09
N MET A 43 -0.69 0.73 -5.22
CA MET A 43 -0.67 -0.74 -5.36
C MET A 43 -1.28 -1.44 -4.14
N LEU A 44 -1.01 -0.95 -2.93
CA LEU A 44 -1.54 -1.51 -1.69
C LEU A 44 -3.05 -1.27 -1.55
N SER A 45 -3.52 -0.07 -1.91
CA SER A 45 -4.95 0.28 -1.91
C SER A 45 -5.71 -0.58 -2.92
N SER A 46 -5.15 -0.75 -4.13
CA SER A 46 -5.70 -1.67 -5.14
C SER A 46 -5.72 -3.11 -4.62
N HIS A 47 -4.67 -3.56 -3.95
CA HIS A 47 -4.63 -4.90 -3.37
C HIS A 47 -5.74 -5.12 -2.32
N PHE A 48 -6.01 -4.14 -1.46
CA PHE A 48 -7.10 -4.22 -0.49
C PHE A 48 -8.48 -4.21 -1.14
N TYR A 49 -8.68 -3.37 -2.16
CA TYR A 49 -9.94 -3.29 -2.90
C TYR A 49 -10.27 -4.61 -3.61
N GLU A 50 -9.31 -5.20 -4.31
CA GLU A 50 -9.50 -6.45 -5.06
C GLU A 50 -9.66 -7.67 -4.13
N SER A 51 -9.03 -7.67 -2.96
CA SER A 51 -9.11 -8.78 -2.01
C SER A 51 -10.48 -8.91 -1.31
N ARG A 52 -11.40 -7.96 -1.54
CA ARG A 52 -12.68 -7.85 -0.80
C ARG A 52 -13.71 -8.93 -1.15
N ASP A 53 -13.68 -9.45 -2.37
CA ASP A 53 -14.63 -10.48 -2.84
C ASP A 53 -14.11 -11.91 -2.62
N GLY A 54 -12.90 -12.10 -2.07
CA GLY A 54 -12.21 -13.40 -2.09
C GLY A 54 -11.96 -13.92 -3.52
N SER A 55 -12.28 -13.11 -4.53
CA SER A 55 -12.14 -13.39 -5.95
C SER A 55 -10.75 -12.98 -6.39
N THR A 56 -9.99 -13.99 -6.78
CA THR A 56 -8.63 -13.91 -7.26
C THR A 56 -8.55 -13.49 -8.75
N GLY A 57 -9.60 -12.87 -9.29
CA GLY A 57 -9.76 -12.58 -10.73
C GLY A 57 -9.29 -11.20 -11.23
N GLY A 58 -8.56 -10.44 -10.40
CA GLY A 58 -8.10 -9.07 -10.69
C GLY A 58 -6.69 -8.95 -11.30
N PHE A 59 -6.17 -7.71 -11.41
CA PHE A 59 -4.83 -7.36 -11.94
C PHE A 59 -3.68 -8.23 -11.37
N PHE A 60 -3.85 -8.76 -10.16
CA PHE A 60 -3.00 -9.76 -9.53
C PHE A 60 -3.61 -11.15 -9.75
N SER A 61 -3.27 -11.77 -10.89
CA SER A 61 -3.80 -13.06 -11.38
C SER A 61 -3.91 -14.18 -10.33
N ASP A 62 -4.86 -15.11 -10.57
CA ASP A 62 -5.39 -16.25 -9.80
C ASP A 62 -4.42 -17.19 -9.03
N THR A 63 -3.39 -16.69 -8.33
CA THR A 63 -2.49 -17.53 -7.54
C THR A 63 -1.98 -16.83 -6.29
N ALA A 64 -1.81 -17.58 -5.20
CA ALA A 64 -1.10 -17.10 -4.01
C ALA A 64 0.28 -16.50 -4.34
N LEU A 65 0.90 -16.98 -5.42
CA LEU A 65 2.17 -16.47 -5.94
C LEU A 65 2.05 -15.03 -6.47
N ALA A 66 0.98 -14.67 -7.18
CA ALA A 66 0.79 -13.31 -7.67
C ALA A 66 0.55 -12.32 -6.51
N GLY A 67 -0.23 -12.72 -5.49
CA GLY A 67 -0.39 -11.95 -4.26
C GLY A 67 0.93 -11.75 -3.52
N GLN A 68 1.78 -12.78 -3.49
CA GLN A 68 3.13 -12.68 -2.94
C GLN A 68 4.00 -11.69 -3.74
N GLN A 69 4.00 -11.77 -5.08
CA GLN A 69 4.76 -10.86 -5.94
C GLN A 69 4.31 -9.40 -5.75
N ALA A 70 3.00 -9.15 -5.68
CA ALA A 70 2.45 -7.83 -5.40
C ALA A 70 2.99 -7.26 -4.08
N ARG A 71 2.93 -8.08 -3.02
CA ARG A 71 3.42 -7.71 -1.69
C ARG A 71 4.93 -7.46 -1.68
N GLU A 72 5.71 -8.27 -2.41
CA GLU A 72 7.15 -8.08 -2.55
C GLU A 72 7.48 -6.76 -3.28
N THR A 73 6.77 -6.45 -4.37
CA THR A 73 6.94 -5.17 -5.07
C THR A 73 6.62 -3.99 -4.16
N ILE A 74 5.48 -4.01 -3.45
CA ILE A 74 5.10 -2.96 -2.50
C ILE A 74 6.18 -2.76 -1.43
N ASN A 75 6.66 -3.86 -0.83
CA ASN A 75 7.71 -3.81 0.18
C ASN A 75 9.03 -3.23 -0.38
N ASN A 76 9.39 -3.59 -1.61
CA ASN A 76 10.60 -3.06 -2.25
C ASN A 76 10.51 -1.56 -2.50
N LEU A 77 9.34 -1.06 -2.92
CA LEU A 77 9.10 0.38 -3.10
C LEU A 77 9.20 1.11 -1.75
N LEU A 78 8.49 0.65 -0.72
CA LEU A 78 8.48 1.30 0.60
C LEU A 78 9.86 1.31 1.26
N ARG A 79 10.69 0.28 1.01
CA ARG A 79 12.06 0.18 1.55
C ARG A 79 12.97 1.32 1.07
N LEU A 80 12.70 1.94 -0.08
CA LEU A 80 13.56 2.99 -0.62
C LEU A 80 13.52 4.27 0.23
N ASP A 81 12.38 4.57 0.86
CA ASP A 81 12.22 5.73 1.74
C ASP A 81 12.18 5.34 3.23
N LYS A 82 12.54 4.09 3.56
CA LYS A 82 12.53 3.62 4.96
C LYS A 82 13.63 4.32 5.76
N ASN A 83 13.28 4.82 6.94
CA ASN A 83 14.25 5.31 7.91
C ASN A 83 14.94 4.14 8.62
N TRP A 84 16.20 3.90 8.26
CA TRP A 84 17.00 2.79 8.78
C TRP A 84 17.64 3.08 10.13
N LYS A 85 17.58 4.32 10.62
CA LYS A 85 18.07 4.65 11.96
C LYS A 85 17.05 4.13 12.97
N VAL A 86 17.50 3.16 13.78
CA VAL A 86 16.77 2.60 14.93
C VAL A 86 17.13 3.40 16.17
#